data_AF-A0A812IZ49-F1
#
_entry.id   AF-A0A812IZ49-F1
#
_cell.length_a   1.000
_cell.length_b   1.000
_cell.length_c   1.000
_cell.angle_alpha   90.00
_cell.angle_beta   90.00
_cell.angle_gamma   90.00
#
_symmetry.space_group_name_H-M   'P 1'
#
loop_
_entity.id
_entity.type
_entity.pdbx_description
1 polymer ?
#
loop_
_entity_poly.entity_id
_entity_poly.type
_entity_poly.pdbx_seq_one_letter_code
_entity_poly.pdbx_strand_id
1 'polypeptide(L)'
;MQAHQCLITAPPAPDLVEEISRGDVPLLLWHGRQDKVIPISDAVANLKRAEAVGVMSLLLVIPDGGHVPMSQGGAKRAKLLG
;
A
#
# COMPACT_ATOMS: atom_id res chain seq x y z
N MET A 1 4.94 -18.13 19.62
CA MET A 1 4.18 -17.01 19.02
C MET A 1 3.73 -17.44 17.63
N GLN A 2 2.43 -17.66 17.43
CA GLN A 2 1.87 -17.97 16.11
C GLN A 2 1.73 -16.67 15.33
N ALA A 3 2.38 -16.56 14.17
CA ALA A 3 2.12 -15.49 13.23
C ALA A 3 0.83 -15.83 12.47
N HIS A 4 -0.21 -15.02 12.65
CA HIS A 4 -1.41 -15.10 11.83
C HIS A 4 -1.09 -14.55 10.44
N GLN A 5 -0.87 -15.46 9.49
CA GLN A 5 -0.65 -15.11 8.09
C GLN A 5 -2.00 -14.70 7.49
N CYS A 6 -2.23 -13.41 7.35
CA CYS A 6 -3.40 -12.89 6.66
C CYS A 6 -3.19 -13.08 5.15
N LEU A 7 -3.54 -14.27 4.64
CA LEU A 7 -3.63 -14.53 3.21
C LEU A 7 -4.97 -13.99 2.72
N ILE A 8 -5.05 -12.68 2.51
CA ILE A 8 -6.16 -12.13 1.71
C ILE A 8 -5.80 -12.42 0.25
N THR A 9 -6.19 -13.59 -0.25
CA THR A 9 -6.49 -13.73 -1.68
C THR A 9 -7.79 -12.98 -1.92
N ALA A 10 -7.72 -11.65 -1.97
CA ALA A 10 -8.87 -10.85 -2.34
C ALA A 10 -9.08 -11.07 -3.85
N PRO A 11 -10.31 -11.39 -4.31
CA PRO A 11 -10.65 -11.12 -5.70
C PRO A 11 -10.33 -9.64 -6.02
N PRO A 12 -10.14 -9.25 -7.30
CA PRO A 12 -9.92 -7.84 -7.63
C PRO A 12 -11.05 -7.02 -7.01
N ALA A 13 -10.74 -6.36 -5.89
CA ALA A 13 -11.65 -5.46 -5.24
C ALA A 13 -11.71 -4.21 -6.14
N PRO A 14 -12.88 -3.58 -6.25
CA PRO A 14 -12.93 -2.27 -6.89
C PRO A 14 -11.94 -1.33 -6.20
N ASP A 15 -11.30 -0.47 -6.97
CA ASP A 15 -10.53 0.63 -6.40
C ASP A 15 -11.48 1.46 -5.52
N LEU A 16 -11.07 1.69 -4.27
CA LEU A 16 -11.89 2.34 -3.25
C LEU A 16 -11.68 3.86 -3.23
N VAL A 17 -11.07 4.43 -4.28
CA VAL A 17 -10.86 5.88 -4.42
C VAL A 17 -12.13 6.65 -4.10
N GLU A 18 -13.27 6.28 -4.67
CA GLU A 18 -14.52 7.03 -4.47
C GLU A 18 -15.11 6.91 -3.06
N GLU A 19 -14.61 6.00 -2.22
CA GLU A 19 -15.03 5.87 -0.82
C GLU A 19 -14.40 6.92 0.09
N ILE A 20 -13.28 7.53 -0.31
CA ILE A 20 -12.63 8.61 0.45
C ILE A 20 -13.56 9.83 0.46
N SER A 21 -13.89 10.27 1.67
CA SER A 21 -14.92 11.26 1.96
C SER A 21 -14.43 12.32 2.93
N ARG A 22 -15.10 13.48 2.93
CA ARG A 22 -14.78 14.56 3.87
C ARG A 22 -14.97 14.06 5.31
N GLY A 23 -13.97 14.31 6.17
CA GLY A 23 -14.00 13.93 7.57
C GLY A 23 -13.29 12.61 7.87
N ASP A 24 -12.84 11.90 6.84
CA ASP A 24 -11.96 10.75 7.03
C ASP A 24 -10.63 11.14 7.69
N VAL A 25 -9.99 10.15 8.29
CA VAL A 25 -8.68 10.31 8.93
C VAL A 25 -7.61 10.67 7.90
N PRO A 26 -6.53 11.38 8.30
CA PRO A 26 -5.43 11.67 7.40
C PRO A 26 -4.81 10.41 6.79
N LEU A 27 -4.42 10.50 5.52
CA LEU A 27 -3.89 9.37 4.75
C LEU A 27 -2.37 9.49 4.54
N LEU A 28 -1.65 8.42 4.88
CA LEU A 28 -0.28 8.20 4.42
C LEU A 28 -0.31 7.12 3.34
N LEU A 29 -0.01 7.52 2.11
CA LEU A 29 0.13 6.63 0.96
C LEU A 29 1.61 6.36 0.74
N TRP A 30 1.98 5.09 0.56
CA TRP A 30 3.37 4.70 0.36
C TRP A 30 3.46 3.69 -0.77
N HIS A 31 4.15 4.05 -1.85
CA HIS A 31 4.17 3.20 -3.05
C HIS A 31 5.54 3.17 -3.75
N GLY A 32 5.84 2.03 -4.36
CA GLY A 32 7.00 1.85 -5.22
C GLY A 32 6.72 2.31 -6.65
N ARG A 33 7.57 3.19 -7.21
CA ARG A 33 7.37 3.70 -8.58
C ARG A 33 7.52 2.62 -9.66
N GLN A 34 8.27 1.56 -9.38
CA GLN A 34 8.52 0.47 -10.30
C GLN A 34 7.65 -0.76 -10.00
N ASP A 35 6.59 -0.62 -9.20
CA ASP A 35 5.63 -1.70 -8.98
C ASP A 35 4.92 -2.03 -10.32
N LYS A 36 5.16 -3.25 -10.82
CA LYS A 36 4.57 -3.79 -12.05
C LYS A 36 3.32 -4.62 -11.81
N VAL A 37 2.96 -4.86 -10.55
CA VAL A 37 1.79 -5.63 -10.13
C VAL A 37 0.64 -4.68 -9.80
N ILE A 38 0.91 -3.64 -9.00
CA ILE A 38 -0.04 -2.58 -8.64
C ILE A 38 0.55 -1.24 -9.08
N PRO A 39 0.00 -0.59 -10.10
CA PRO A 39 0.57 0.63 -10.65
C PRO A 39 0.46 1.81 -9.66
N ILE A 40 1.46 2.69 -9.68
CA ILE A 40 1.48 3.90 -8.84
C ILE A 40 0.32 4.87 -9.13
N SER A 41 -0.36 4.73 -10.28
CA SER A 41 -1.56 5.50 -10.62
C SER A 41 -2.63 5.45 -9.55
N ASP A 42 -2.76 4.31 -8.87
CA ASP A 42 -3.83 4.07 -7.92
C ASP A 42 -3.55 4.87 -6.64
N ALA A 43 -2.30 4.89 -6.17
CA ALA A 43 -1.86 5.76 -5.08
C ALA A 43 -2.03 7.25 -5.43
N VAL A 44 -1.76 7.64 -6.69
CA VAL A 44 -1.96 9.02 -7.16
C VAL A 44 -3.45 9.38 -7.22
N ALA A 45 -4.32 8.47 -7.61
CA ALA A 45 -5.77 8.68 -7.64
C ALA A 45 -6.32 8.88 -6.23
N ASN A 46 -5.89 8.04 -5.27
CA ASN A 46 -6.25 8.17 -3.86
C ASN A 46 -5.79 9.53 -3.28
N LEU A 47 -4.55 9.96 -3.58
CA LEU A 47 -4.04 11.26 -3.16
C LEU A 47 -4.93 12.40 -3.68
N LYS A 48 -5.18 12.43 -5.00
CA LYS A 48 -6.00 13.48 -5.63
C LYS A 48 -7.40 13.54 -5.04
N ARG A 49 -8.00 12.38 -4.78
CA ARG A 49 -9.33 12.32 -4.17
C ARG A 49 -9.30 12.87 -2.75
N ALA A 50 -8.35 12.45 -1.92
CA ALA A 50 -8.19 12.95 -0.56
C ALA A 50 -8.03 14.47 -0.53
N GLU A 51 -7.16 15.01 -1.38
CA GLU A 51 -6.98 16.46 -1.57
C GLU A 51 -8.30 17.14 -1.98
N ALA A 52 -9.04 16.56 -2.92
CA ALA A 52 -10.30 17.12 -3.41
C ALA A 52 -11.41 17.19 -2.35
N VAL A 53 -11.49 16.22 -1.44
CA VAL A 53 -12.48 16.20 -0.35
C VAL A 53 -12.02 16.91 0.93
N GLY A 54 -10.77 17.38 0.97
CA GLY A 54 -10.18 18.11 2.09
C GLY A 54 -9.60 17.22 3.19
N VAL A 55 -9.20 15.99 2.86
CA VAL A 55 -8.50 15.07 3.78
C VAL A 55 -7.00 15.31 3.68
N MET A 56 -6.35 15.56 4.83
CA MET A 56 -4.89 15.70 4.90
C MET A 56 -4.23 14.42 4.39
N SER A 57 -3.35 14.53 3.41
CA SER A 57 -2.75 13.38 2.76
C SER A 57 -1.29 13.61 2.38
N LEU A 58 -0.52 12.53 2.32
CA LEU A 58 0.87 12.51 1.88
C LEU A 58 1.15 11.25 1.08
N LEU A 59 1.78 11.39 -0.09
CA LEU A 59 2.30 10.27 -0.88
C LEU A 59 3.82 10.22 -0.78
N LEU A 60 4.34 9.13 -0.20
CA LEU A 60 5.75 8.78 -0.22
C LEU A 60 6.03 7.81 -1.37
N VAL A 61 6.97 8.17 -2.23
CA VAL A 61 7.35 7.36 -3.38
C VAL A 61 8.74 6.76 -3.17
N ILE A 62 8.87 5.44 -3.32
CA ILE A 62 10.16 4.77 -3.40
C ILE A 62 10.58 4.73 -4.89
N PRO A 63 11.61 5.49 -5.32
CA PRO A 63 11.92 5.67 -6.74
C PRO A 63 12.19 4.37 -7.50
N ASP A 64 12.79 3.40 -6.81
CA ASP A 64 13.19 2.09 -7.36
C ASP A 64 12.45 0.91 -6.70
N GLY A 65 11.39 1.20 -5.93
CA GLY A 65 10.60 0.18 -5.25
C GLY A 65 9.67 -0.55 -6.23
N GLY A 66 9.68 -1.88 -6.19
CA GLY A 66 8.69 -2.74 -6.84
C GLY A 66 7.79 -3.45 -5.83
N HIS A 67 6.88 -4.31 -6.31
CA HIS A 67 6.01 -5.11 -5.46
C HIS A 67 6.82 -6.09 -4.62
N VAL A 68 6.60 -6.14 -3.31
CA VAL A 68 7.20 -7.17 -2.44
C VAL A 68 6.14 -8.22 -2.15
N PRO A 69 6.31 -9.47 -2.61
CA PRO A 69 5.39 -10.54 -2.24
C PRO A 69 5.36 -10.69 -0.72
N MET A 70 4.16 -10.73 -0.15
CA MET A 70 3.94 -10.87 1.31
C MET A 70 4.63 -12.10 1.92
N SER A 71 4.96 -13.13 1.12
CA SER A 71 5.73 -14.30 1.53
C SER A 71 7.21 -14.01 1.86
N GLN A 72 7.77 -12.89 1.38
CA GLN A 72 9.19 -12.55 1.56
C GLN A 72 9.44 -11.61 2.76
N GLY A 73 8.40 -10.96 3.28
CA GLY A 73 8.52 -10.04 4.43
C GLY A 73 8.78 -10.73 5.77
N GLY A 74 8.44 -12.02 5.91
CA GLY A 74 8.59 -12.77 7.16
C GLY A 74 9.84 -13.65 7.28
N ALA A 75 10.62 -13.86 6.21
CA ALA A 75 11.54 -14.99 6.13
C ALA A 75 13.04 -14.69 6.31
N LYS A 76 13.45 -13.45 6.65
CA LYS A 76 14.89 -13.12 6.80
C LYS A 76 15.36 -12.99 8.27
N ARG A 77 15.02 -13.95 9.12
CA ARG A 77 15.66 -14.11 10.46
C ARG A 77 16.46 -15.39 10.67
N ALA A 78 16.57 -16.28 9.67
CA ALA A 78 17.18 -17.60 9.86
C ALA A 78 18.69 -17.70 9.52
N LYS A 79 19.44 -16.59 9.40
CA LYS A 79 20.86 -16.68 8.98
C LYS A 79 21.82 -15.78 9.76
N LEU A 80 21.59 -15.62 11.05
CA LEU A 80 22.49 -14.86 11.96
C LEU A 80 22.93 -15.62 13.22
N LEU A 81 22.66 -16.92 13.31
CA LEU A 81 23.25 -17.77 14.36
C LEU A 81 23.85 -18.99 13.65
N GLY A 82 25.14 -18.85 13.32
CA GLY A 82 26.03 -19.98 13.15
C GLY A 82 26.38 -20.61 14.49
#